data_AF-A0A8J6Z9U3-F1
#
_entry.id   AF-A0A8J6Z9U3-F1
#
_cell.length_a   1.000
_cell.length_b   1.000
_cell.length_c   1.000
_cell.angle_alpha   90.00
_cell.angle_beta   90.00
_cell.angle_gamma   90.00
#
_symmetry.space_group_name_H-M   'P 1'
#
loop_
_entity.id
_entity.type
_entity.pdbx_description
1 polymer ?
#
loop_
_entity_poly.entity_id
_entity_poly.type
_entity_poly.pdbx_seq_one_letter_code
_entity_poly.pdbx_strand_id
1 'polypeptide(L)'
;MTTRISATLLLAAGLLAGCAPPPEADRQVPVSDAFAMAEAGWTRGPGGIEIRYAAFPGAEDKVVVCGAYATSGAQGTEHLRTVVRDSGIAMNGVPIIENLTFFNKVARPDDLDGAMANCRVTAADYPEGVRIFQIYRGNEYKRYRM
;
A
#
# COMPACT_ATOMS: atom_id res chain seq x y z
N MET A 1 -42.32 47.75 31.17
CA MET A 1 -40.87 47.90 30.94
C MET A 1 -40.22 46.58 31.34
N THR A 2 -39.85 45.77 30.36
CA THR A 2 -39.45 44.36 30.55
C THR A 2 -37.99 44.21 30.11
N THR A 3 -37.08 44.02 31.06
CA THR A 3 -35.64 43.97 30.84
C THR A 3 -35.23 42.55 30.40
N ARG A 4 -34.64 42.41 29.21
CA ARG A 4 -34.13 41.13 28.68
C ARG A 4 -32.67 40.92 29.13
N ILE A 5 -32.41 39.79 29.80
CA ILE A 5 -31.05 39.32 30.13
C ILE A 5 -30.56 38.47 28.95
N SER A 6 -29.51 38.92 28.27
CA SER A 6 -28.83 38.15 27.22
C SER A 6 -27.63 37.44 27.84
N ALA A 7 -27.67 36.11 27.89
CA ALA A 7 -26.57 35.26 28.31
C ALA A 7 -25.77 34.82 27.07
N THR A 8 -24.55 35.33 26.93
CA THR A 8 -23.61 34.96 25.86
C THR A 8 -22.92 33.64 26.26
N LEU A 9 -23.32 32.53 25.64
CA LEU A 9 -22.57 31.26 25.73
C LEU A 9 -21.35 31.33 24.79
N LEU A 10 -20.15 31.30 25.37
CA LEU A 10 -18.90 31.04 24.65
C LEU A 10 -18.77 29.54 24.36
N LEU A 11 -18.76 29.18 23.08
CA LEU A 11 -18.49 27.81 22.61
C LEU A 11 -16.98 27.53 22.64
N ALA A 12 -16.60 26.41 23.25
CA ALA A 12 -15.25 25.89 23.37
C ALA A 12 -14.72 25.33 22.04
N ALA A 13 -13.48 25.67 21.68
CA ALA A 13 -12.75 25.05 20.57
C ALA A 13 -11.84 23.93 21.12
N GLY A 14 -12.29 22.68 21.03
CA GLY A 14 -11.48 21.50 21.31
C GLY A 14 -10.64 21.13 20.09
N LEU A 15 -9.32 21.21 20.21
CA LEU A 15 -8.37 20.61 19.28
C LEU A 15 -8.37 19.09 19.48
N LEU A 16 -9.10 18.36 18.64
CA LEU A 16 -8.89 16.92 18.50
C LEU A 16 -7.72 16.70 17.54
N ALA A 17 -6.58 16.31 18.10
CA ALA A 17 -5.46 15.76 17.36
C ALA A 17 -5.93 14.50 16.61
N GLY A 18 -6.04 14.59 15.29
CA GLY A 18 -6.44 13.48 14.43
C GLY A 18 -5.36 12.40 14.40
N CYS A 19 -5.60 11.28 15.08
CA CYS A 19 -5.00 10.01 14.68
C CYS A 19 -5.68 9.61 13.37
N ALA A 20 -5.01 9.83 12.24
CA ALA A 20 -5.46 9.26 10.97
C ALA A 20 -5.44 7.73 11.10
N PRO A 21 -6.56 7.03 10.84
CA PRO A 21 -6.55 5.58 10.83
C PRO A 21 -5.54 5.07 9.79
N PRO A 22 -4.93 3.89 10.03
CA PRO A 22 -4.07 3.27 9.03
C PRO A 22 -4.84 3.12 7.72
N PRO A 23 -4.16 3.22 6.56
CA PRO A 23 -4.83 3.17 5.28
C PRO A 23 -5.53 1.83 5.09
N GLU A 24 -6.86 1.83 5.08
CA GLU A 24 -7.69 0.67 4.78
C GLU A 24 -7.57 0.30 3.29
N ALA A 25 -7.74 -0.99 2.98
CA ALA A 25 -7.83 -1.48 1.61
C ALA A 25 -9.22 -1.19 1.06
N ASP A 26 -9.30 -0.61 -0.14
CA ASP A 26 -10.57 -0.18 -0.76
C ASP A 26 -11.36 -1.37 -1.33
N ARG A 27 -10.66 -2.43 -1.74
CA ARG A 27 -11.23 -3.68 -2.29
C ARG A 27 -10.22 -4.81 -2.25
N GLN A 28 -10.67 -6.03 -2.54
CA GLN A 28 -9.79 -7.19 -2.72
C GLN A 28 -10.03 -7.85 -4.08
N VAL A 29 -8.96 -8.37 -4.69
CA VAL A 29 -9.01 -9.16 -5.95
C VAL A 29 -8.09 -10.37 -5.83
N PRO A 30 -8.38 -11.51 -6.48
CA PRO A 30 -7.46 -12.64 -6.47
C PRO A 30 -6.16 -12.30 -7.24
N VAL A 31 -5.03 -12.74 -6.71
CA VAL A 31 -3.74 -12.76 -7.42
C VAL A 31 -3.88 -13.69 -8.61
N SER A 32 -3.46 -13.20 -9.78
CA SER A 32 -3.52 -13.90 -11.07
C SER A 32 -2.25 -13.62 -11.87
N ASP A 33 -2.14 -14.19 -13.08
CA ASP A 33 -0.99 -14.02 -13.98
C ASP A 33 -0.72 -12.56 -14.39
N ALA A 34 -1.68 -11.66 -14.19
CA ALA A 34 -1.49 -10.23 -14.40
C ALA A 34 -0.63 -9.54 -13.31
N PHE A 35 -0.34 -10.23 -12.20
CA PHE A 35 0.47 -9.72 -11.11
C PHE A 35 1.95 -9.98 -11.37
N ALA A 36 2.73 -8.89 -11.36
CA ALA A 36 4.17 -8.98 -11.33
C ALA A 36 4.64 -9.53 -9.98
N MET A 37 5.80 -10.20 -9.99
CA MET A 37 6.45 -10.72 -8.80
C MET A 37 7.69 -9.89 -8.46
N ALA A 38 7.87 -9.61 -7.18
CA ALA A 38 9.09 -9.04 -6.62
C ALA A 38 9.55 -9.87 -5.43
N GLU A 39 10.85 -10.10 -5.35
CA GLU A 39 11.47 -10.88 -4.27
C GLU A 39 12.68 -10.15 -3.69
N ALA A 40 12.89 -10.30 -2.39
CA ALA A 40 14.09 -9.85 -1.71
C ALA A 40 14.48 -10.81 -0.59
N GLY A 41 15.75 -11.22 -0.58
CA GLY A 41 16.32 -12.01 0.51
C GLY A 41 16.62 -11.16 1.76
N TRP A 42 16.64 -11.81 2.92
CA TRP A 42 17.13 -11.17 4.14
C TRP A 42 18.64 -10.95 4.09
N THR A 43 19.11 -9.81 4.58
CA THR A 43 20.54 -9.48 4.62
C THR A 43 21.32 -10.39 5.57
N ARG A 44 20.64 -11.00 6.55
CA ARG A 44 21.22 -11.97 7.49
C ARG A 44 20.34 -13.21 7.53
N GLY A 45 20.93 -14.38 7.27
CA GLY A 45 20.26 -15.68 7.39
C GLY A 45 19.33 -16.04 6.22
N PRO A 46 18.76 -17.26 6.25
CA PRO A 46 17.91 -17.77 5.19
C PRO A 46 16.51 -17.14 5.21
N GLY A 47 15.92 -17.02 4.02
CA GLY A 47 14.55 -16.53 3.83
C GLY A 47 14.49 -15.18 3.13
N GLY A 48 13.27 -14.70 2.93
CA GLY A 48 13.02 -13.44 2.26
C GLY A 48 11.56 -13.04 2.30
N ILE A 49 11.24 -12.05 1.48
CA ILE A 49 9.90 -11.61 1.15
C ILE A 49 9.63 -11.87 -0.33
N GLU A 50 8.44 -12.37 -0.63
CA GLU A 50 7.89 -12.39 -1.99
C GLU A 50 6.64 -11.52 -2.01
N ILE A 51 6.50 -10.70 -3.04
CA ILE A 51 5.41 -9.75 -3.24
C ILE A 51 4.83 -10.00 -4.63
N ARG A 52 3.53 -10.25 -4.69
CA ARG A 52 2.75 -10.17 -5.93
C ARG A 52 2.03 -8.84 -5.97
N TYR A 53 2.20 -8.07 -7.05
CA TYR A 53 1.56 -6.77 -7.19
C TYR A 53 1.11 -6.50 -8.63
N ALA A 54 0.06 -5.70 -8.76
CA ALA A 54 -0.43 -5.23 -10.04
C ALA A 54 -1.00 -3.82 -9.92
N ALA A 55 -1.06 -3.12 -11.04
CA ALA A 55 -1.70 -1.82 -11.13
C ALA A 55 -2.65 -1.76 -12.32
N PHE A 56 -3.88 -1.29 -12.07
CA PHE A 56 -5.00 -1.32 -13.00
C PHE A 56 -5.72 0.02 -13.03
N PRO A 57 -6.55 0.30 -14.06
CA PRO A 57 -7.45 1.44 -14.02
C PRO A 57 -8.49 1.25 -12.91
N GLY A 58 -8.76 2.33 -12.18
CA GLY A 58 -9.76 2.44 -11.13
C GLY A 58 -10.95 3.29 -11.52
N ALA A 59 -11.76 3.63 -10.52
CA ALA A 59 -12.77 4.66 -10.66
C ALA A 59 -12.10 6.01 -10.98
N GLU A 60 -12.82 6.87 -11.71
CA GLU A 60 -12.37 8.24 -12.04
C GLU A 60 -10.99 8.29 -12.71
N ASP A 61 -10.68 7.27 -13.52
CA ASP A 61 -9.41 7.13 -14.23
C ASP A 61 -8.18 7.20 -13.34
N LYS A 62 -8.29 6.80 -12.06
CA LYS A 62 -7.15 6.71 -11.13
C LYS A 62 -6.44 5.37 -11.21
N VAL A 63 -5.14 5.33 -10.90
CA VAL A 63 -4.42 4.05 -10.77
C VAL A 63 -4.87 3.35 -9.48
N VAL A 64 -5.19 2.08 -9.57
CA VAL A 64 -5.40 1.19 -8.42
C VAL A 64 -4.25 0.22 -8.31
N VAL A 65 -3.59 0.19 -7.16
CA VAL A 65 -2.50 -0.75 -6.88
C VAL A 65 -3.03 -1.85 -5.97
N CYS A 66 -2.83 -3.10 -6.38
CA CYS A 66 -3.20 -4.29 -5.63
C CYS A 66 -1.96 -5.11 -5.30
N GLY A 67 -1.91 -5.70 -4.10
CA GLY A 67 -0.83 -6.62 -3.78
C GLY A 67 -1.08 -7.54 -2.59
N ALA A 68 -0.31 -8.62 -2.60
CA ALA A 68 -0.16 -9.58 -1.52
C ALA A 68 1.32 -9.92 -1.33
N TYR A 69 1.71 -10.29 -0.12
CA TYR A 69 3.08 -10.69 0.16
C TYR A 69 3.15 -11.84 1.16
N ALA A 70 4.23 -12.61 1.08
CA ALA A 70 4.57 -13.67 1.99
C ALA A 70 6.00 -13.52 2.50
N THR A 71 6.30 -14.11 3.65
CA THR A 71 7.68 -14.22 4.12
C THR A 71 8.08 -15.66 4.37
N SER A 72 9.38 -15.91 4.26
CA SER A 72 10.01 -17.18 4.65
C SER A 72 11.15 -16.93 5.63
N GLY A 73 11.46 -17.93 6.46
CA GLY A 73 12.55 -17.87 7.45
C GLY A 73 12.17 -17.21 8.79
N ALA A 74 12.97 -17.50 9.83
CA ALA A 74 12.68 -17.12 11.22
C ALA A 74 12.85 -15.62 11.53
N GLN A 75 13.54 -14.86 10.69
CA GLN A 75 13.74 -13.41 10.86
C GLN A 75 12.61 -12.54 10.26
N GLY A 76 11.59 -13.18 9.69
CA GLY A 76 10.64 -12.56 8.77
C GLY A 76 9.50 -11.72 9.38
N THR A 77 9.48 -11.39 10.68
CA THR A 77 8.33 -10.68 11.27
C THR A 77 8.62 -9.21 11.60
N GLU A 78 9.76 -8.90 12.22
CA GLU A 78 10.08 -7.54 12.67
C GLU A 78 10.65 -6.68 11.53
N HIS A 79 11.55 -7.25 10.72
CA HIS A 79 12.06 -6.58 9.52
C HIS A 79 10.98 -6.37 8.45
N LEU A 80 10.02 -7.28 8.37
CA LEU A 80 8.98 -7.27 7.35
C LEU A 80 8.14 -6.00 7.34
N ARG A 81 7.62 -5.58 8.50
CA ARG A 81 6.80 -4.37 8.60
C ARG A 81 7.57 -3.16 8.09
N THR A 82 8.86 -3.06 8.43
CA THR A 82 9.74 -2.00 7.93
C THR A 82 9.94 -2.10 6.42
N VAL A 83 10.18 -3.31 5.86
CA VAL A 83 10.36 -3.47 4.41
C VAL A 83 9.13 -3.01 3.65
N VAL A 84 7.92 -3.47 4.00
CA VAL A 84 6.70 -3.07 3.26
C VAL A 84 6.33 -1.61 3.50
N ARG A 85 6.59 -1.07 4.70
CA ARG A 85 6.35 0.33 5.02
C ARG A 85 7.26 1.28 4.25
N ASP A 86 8.52 0.91 4.06
CA ASP A 86 9.51 1.74 3.38
C ASP A 86 9.53 1.50 1.85
N SER A 87 8.64 0.65 1.36
CA SER A 87 8.48 0.37 -0.08
C SER A 87 7.33 1.19 -0.68
N GLY A 88 7.37 1.38 -2.00
CA GLY A 88 6.33 2.03 -2.77
C GLY A 88 6.25 1.50 -4.20
N ILE A 89 5.23 1.91 -4.94
CA ILE A 89 5.12 1.65 -6.38
C ILE A 89 5.35 2.96 -7.13
N ALA A 90 6.21 2.88 -8.16
CA ALA A 90 6.43 3.92 -9.13
C ALA A 90 5.86 3.53 -10.48
N MET A 91 5.33 4.52 -11.20
CA MET A 91 4.86 4.39 -12.57
C MET A 91 5.76 5.23 -13.47
N ASN A 92 6.40 4.60 -14.44
CA ASN A 92 7.36 5.26 -15.33
C ASN A 92 8.48 6.01 -14.57
N GLY A 93 8.88 5.48 -13.41
CA GLY A 93 9.92 6.08 -12.54
C GLY A 93 9.42 7.18 -11.59
N VAL A 94 8.13 7.51 -11.62
CA VAL A 94 7.53 8.49 -10.70
C VAL A 94 6.77 7.76 -9.59
N PRO A 95 7.07 8.00 -8.31
CA PRO A 95 6.29 7.46 -7.18
C PRO A 95 4.80 7.77 -7.30
N ILE A 96 3.95 6.75 -7.19
CA ILE A 96 2.48 6.90 -7.22
C ILE A 96 1.79 6.46 -5.92
N ILE A 97 2.43 5.57 -5.16
CA ILE A 97 1.98 5.19 -3.82
C ILE A 97 3.16 4.74 -2.97
N GLU A 98 3.12 5.13 -1.71
CA GLU A 98 4.09 4.76 -0.68
C GLU A 98 3.41 3.92 0.40
N ASN A 99 4.23 3.26 1.21
CA ASN A 99 3.78 2.47 2.35
C ASN A 99 2.82 1.35 1.94
N LEU A 100 3.38 0.22 1.53
CA LEU A 100 2.65 -0.96 1.07
C LEU A 100 2.13 -1.82 2.22
N THR A 101 2.02 -1.30 3.45
CA THR A 101 1.46 -2.06 4.59
C THR A 101 0.01 -2.49 4.39
N PHE A 102 -0.71 -1.90 3.44
CA PHE A 102 -2.08 -2.30 3.10
C PHE A 102 -2.12 -3.60 2.30
N PHE A 103 -1.02 -4.06 1.70
CA PHE A 103 -0.99 -5.34 0.98
C PHE A 103 -1.37 -6.49 1.91
N ASN A 104 -2.06 -7.50 1.36
CA ASN A 104 -2.46 -8.64 2.16
C ASN A 104 -1.24 -9.50 2.51
N LYS A 105 -1.11 -9.90 3.78
CA LYS A 105 -0.08 -10.86 4.20
C LYS A 105 -0.63 -12.27 4.14
N VAL A 106 -0.02 -13.13 3.35
CA VAL A 106 -0.31 -14.58 3.37
C VAL A 106 0.72 -15.34 4.21
N ALA A 107 0.38 -16.58 4.57
CA ALA A 107 1.17 -17.37 5.51
C ALA A 107 2.51 -17.84 4.89
N ARG A 108 2.51 -18.28 3.63
CA ARG A 108 3.68 -18.84 2.95
C ARG A 108 3.74 -18.37 1.49
N PRO A 109 4.95 -18.32 0.88
CA PRO A 109 5.11 -17.92 -0.53
C PRO A 109 4.26 -18.75 -1.49
N ASP A 110 4.20 -20.07 -1.30
CA ASP A 110 3.40 -20.99 -2.14
C ASP A 110 1.89 -20.70 -2.09
N ASP A 111 1.41 -19.94 -1.11
CA ASP A 111 0.01 -19.56 -0.97
C ASP A 111 -0.31 -18.23 -1.68
N LEU A 112 0.66 -17.58 -2.37
CA LEU A 112 0.44 -16.27 -3.02
C LEU A 112 -0.43 -16.34 -4.27
N ASP A 113 -0.28 -17.39 -5.08
CA ASP A 113 -1.07 -17.56 -6.30
C ASP A 113 -2.52 -17.90 -5.93
N GLY A 114 -3.47 -17.10 -6.43
CA GLY A 114 -4.89 -17.21 -6.07
C GLY A 114 -5.27 -16.59 -4.72
N ALA A 115 -4.32 -16.09 -3.92
CA ALA A 115 -4.63 -15.36 -2.70
C ALA A 115 -5.38 -14.06 -2.99
N MET A 116 -6.13 -13.55 -2.00
CA MET A 116 -6.71 -12.22 -2.10
C MET A 116 -5.62 -11.16 -1.94
N ALA A 117 -5.44 -10.31 -2.95
CA ALA A 117 -4.65 -9.10 -2.88
C ALA A 117 -5.52 -7.93 -2.40
N ASN A 118 -4.99 -7.15 -1.47
CA ASN A 118 -5.61 -5.89 -1.05
C ASN A 118 -5.27 -4.80 -2.05
N CYS A 119 -6.27 -3.99 -2.40
CA CYS A 119 -6.13 -2.91 -3.38
C CYS A 119 -6.34 -1.55 -2.73
N ARG A 120 -5.68 -0.55 -3.32
CA ARG A 120 -5.86 0.84 -2.95
C ARG A 120 -5.83 1.76 -4.16
N VAL A 121 -6.75 2.69 -4.22
CA VAL A 121 -6.77 3.77 -5.22
C VAL A 121 -5.67 4.77 -4.88
N THR A 122 -4.88 5.17 -5.87
CA THR A 122 -3.85 6.21 -5.73
C THR A 122 -4.39 7.57 -6.20
N ALA A 123 -3.67 8.65 -5.88
CA ALA A 123 -4.02 9.96 -6.43
C ALA A 123 -3.62 10.13 -7.91
N ALA A 124 -2.75 9.25 -8.43
CA ALA A 124 -2.22 9.33 -9.79
C ALA A 124 -3.28 8.95 -10.82
N ASP A 125 -3.35 9.73 -11.91
CA ASP A 125 -4.15 9.40 -13.08
C ASP A 125 -3.57 8.19 -13.80
N TYR A 126 -4.45 7.38 -14.38
CA TYR A 126 -4.10 6.23 -15.18
C TYR A 126 -3.66 6.72 -16.57
N PRO A 127 -2.39 6.55 -16.95
CA PRO A 127 -1.86 7.20 -18.15
C PRO A 127 -2.33 6.49 -19.42
N GLU A 128 -2.42 7.23 -20.52
CA GLU A 128 -2.53 6.66 -21.86
C GLU A 128 -1.15 6.16 -22.35
N GLY A 129 -1.05 4.93 -22.86
CA GLY A 129 0.18 4.38 -23.45
C GLY A 129 0.93 3.32 -22.62
N VAL A 130 2.24 3.18 -22.87
CA VAL A 130 3.10 2.16 -22.24
C VAL A 130 3.28 2.45 -20.74
N ARG A 131 3.17 1.39 -19.92
CA ARG A 131 3.18 1.49 -18.46
C ARG A 131 4.26 0.58 -17.91
N ILE A 132 5.14 1.13 -17.09
CA ILE A 132 6.09 0.34 -16.31
C ILE A 132 5.83 0.60 -14.83
N PHE A 133 5.26 -0.39 -14.15
CA PHE A 133 5.05 -0.37 -12.70
C PHE A 133 6.20 -1.08 -12.00
N GLN A 134 6.86 -0.37 -11.09
CA GLN A 134 8.05 -0.86 -10.40
C GLN A 134 7.86 -0.67 -8.91
N ILE A 135 8.15 -1.71 -8.12
CA ILE A 135 8.31 -1.54 -6.69
C ILE A 135 9.71 -1.00 -6.38
N TYR A 136 9.76 0.01 -5.52
CA TYR A 136 10.99 0.64 -5.07
C TYR A 136 11.05 0.62 -3.53
N ARG A 137 12.26 0.77 -2.99
CA ARG A 137 12.48 0.96 -1.55
C ARG A 137 13.54 2.05 -1.36
N GLY A 138 13.20 3.12 -0.66
CA GLY A 138 14.06 4.31 -0.60
C GLY A 138 14.37 4.84 -2.01
N ASN A 139 15.66 4.99 -2.35
CA ASN A 139 16.11 5.43 -3.68
C ASN A 139 16.42 4.27 -4.65
N GLU A 140 16.23 3.02 -4.24
CA GLU A 140 16.51 1.85 -5.07
C GLU A 140 15.26 1.42 -5.83
N TYR A 141 15.30 1.56 -7.16
CA TYR A 141 14.33 0.96 -8.07
C TYR A 141 14.78 -0.45 -8.38
N LYS A 142 13.95 -1.43 -8.06
CA LYS A 142 14.17 -2.78 -8.54
C LYS A 142 13.20 -3.04 -9.70
N ARG A 143 13.79 -3.23 -10.88
CA ARG A 143 13.05 -3.53 -12.12
C ARG A 143 12.83 -5.04 -12.16
N TYR A 144 11.62 -5.49 -11.79
CA TYR A 144 11.31 -6.91 -11.77
C TYR A 144 10.72 -7.37 -13.10
N ARG A 145 11.14 -8.56 -13.53
CA ARG A 145 10.76 -9.13 -14.82
C ARG A 145 9.33 -9.67 -14.73
N MET A 146 8.47 -9.20 -15.62
CA MET A 146 7.19 -9.85 -15.95
C MET A 146 7.44 -11.09 -16.79
#